data_AF-A0A7C6RRG2-F1
#
_entry.id   AF-A0A7C6RRG2-F1
#
_cell.length_a   1.000
_cell.length_b   1.000
_cell.length_c   1.000
_cell.angle_alpha   90.00
_cell.angle_beta   90.00
_cell.angle_gamma   90.00
#
_symmetry.space_group_name_H-M   'P 1'
#
loop_
_entity.id
_entity.type
_entity.pdbx_description
1 polymer ?
#
loop_
_entity_poly.entity_id
_entity_poly.type
_entity_poly.pdbx_seq_one_letter_code
_entity_poly.pdbx_strand_id
1 'polypeptide(L)'
;MRESIGSSFLVNVIIVFVAVMMLLLVGSLSYSRTFKIKNKIIDIIEKYEGYNASAANEIEELLSNMGYKVNAYGKQKCDTSSGGEALNDYSSNYRYCVIEYSSSRGVYYGVTAYIYFEIPLLNNVLEFPIYGETKTFYDMTN
;
A
#
# COMPACT_ATOMS: atom_id res chain seq x y z
N MET A 1 -44.92 18.47 22.35
CA MET A 1 -43.86 17.44 22.24
C MET A 1 -43.62 16.91 20.82
N ARG A 2 -44.15 17.57 19.76
CA ARG A 2 -43.94 17.16 18.35
C ARG A 2 -42.69 17.76 17.70
N GLU A 3 -41.98 18.65 18.40
CA GLU A 3 -40.74 19.29 17.92
C GLU A 3 -39.47 18.48 18.22
N SER A 4 -39.55 17.50 19.12
CA SER A 4 -38.41 16.62 19.45
C SER A 4 -38.13 15.57 18.36
N ILE A 5 -39.13 15.19 17.56
CA ILE A 5 -38.98 14.18 16.50
C ILE A 5 -38.21 14.75 15.29
N GLY A 6 -38.40 16.04 14.96
CA GLY A 6 -37.65 16.71 13.89
C GLY A 6 -36.19 16.98 14.25
N SER A 7 -35.92 17.29 15.53
CA SER A 7 -34.56 17.51 16.05
C SER A 7 -33.71 16.24 16.01
N SER A 8 -34.24 15.09 16.43
CA SER A 8 -33.48 13.82 16.41
C SER A 8 -33.17 13.32 15.01
N PHE A 9 -34.09 13.49 14.05
CA PHE A 9 -33.84 13.12 12.65
C PHE A 9 -32.73 13.98 12.02
N LEU A 10 -32.78 15.29 12.23
CA LEU A 10 -31.79 16.23 11.70
C LEU A 10 -30.39 15.98 12.31
N VAL A 11 -30.31 15.72 13.62
CA VAL A 11 -29.05 15.34 14.28
C VAL A 11 -28.48 14.05 13.70
N ASN A 12 -29.31 13.04 13.42
CA ASN A 12 -28.84 11.76 12.87
C ASN A 12 -28.29 11.92 11.45
N VAL A 13 -28.93 12.75 10.61
CA VAL A 13 -28.42 13.08 9.26
C VAL A 13 -27.08 13.80 9.33
N ILE A 14 -26.90 14.76 10.25
CA ILE A 14 -25.61 15.45 10.46
C ILE A 14 -24.53 14.47 10.88
N ILE A 15 -24.82 13.57 11.83
CA ILE A 15 -23.86 12.57 12.31
C ILE A 15 -23.41 11.67 11.15
N VAL A 16 -24.33 11.18 10.32
CA VAL A 16 -24.00 10.37 9.15
C VAL A 16 -23.14 11.15 8.16
N PHE A 17 -23.49 12.41 7.88
CA PHE A 17 -22.72 13.25 6.96
C PHE A 17 -21.29 13.49 7.46
N VAL A 18 -21.12 13.84 8.75
CA VAL A 18 -19.81 14.03 9.37
C VAL A 18 -19.02 12.72 9.36
N ALA A 19 -19.66 11.59 9.66
CA ALA A 19 -19.01 10.28 9.60
C ALA A 19 -18.48 10.00 8.19
N VAL A 20 -19.28 10.21 7.15
CA VAL A 20 -18.86 10.04 5.75
C VAL A 20 -17.70 10.97 5.41
N MET A 21 -17.74 12.25 5.79
CA MET A 21 -16.63 13.18 5.58
C MET A 21 -15.35 12.71 6.27
N MET A 22 -15.43 12.22 7.51
CA MET A 22 -14.28 11.69 8.23
C MET A 22 -13.68 10.46 7.53
N LEU A 23 -14.52 9.53 7.06
CA LEU A 23 -14.06 8.36 6.30
C LEU A 23 -13.32 8.79 5.01
N LEU A 24 -13.84 9.78 4.28
CA LEU A 24 -13.20 10.32 3.08
C LEU A 24 -11.86 11.02 3.40
N LEU A 25 -11.80 11.79 4.48
CA LEU A 25 -10.56 12.47 4.91
C LEU A 25 -9.49 11.45 5.31
N VAL A 26 -9.84 10.47 6.13
CA VAL A 26 -8.91 9.40 6.53
C VAL A 26 -8.46 8.59 5.31
N GLY A 27 -9.40 8.23 4.42
CA GLY A 27 -9.09 7.52 3.18
C GLY A 27 -8.10 8.28 2.29
N SER A 28 -8.29 9.59 2.10
CA SER A 28 -7.40 10.42 1.29
C SER A 28 -6.00 10.60 1.90
N LEU A 29 -5.91 10.76 3.22
CA LEU A 29 -4.62 10.82 3.92
C LEU A 29 -3.86 9.49 3.82
N SER A 30 -4.55 8.37 4.03
CA SER A 30 -3.95 7.04 3.92
C SER A 30 -3.51 6.74 2.48
N TYR A 31 -4.30 7.13 1.48
CA TYR A 31 -3.93 7.04 0.08
C TYR A 31 -2.64 7.83 -0.22
N SER A 32 -2.58 9.10 0.21
CA SER A 32 -1.41 9.96 0.00
C SER A 32 -0.15 9.40 0.65
N ARG A 33 -0.27 8.83 1.86
CA ARG A 33 0.84 8.17 2.54
C ARG A 33 1.32 6.94 1.75
N THR A 34 0.45 5.98 1.48
CA THR A 34 0.83 4.74 0.78
C THR A 34 1.38 5.01 -0.62
N PHE A 35 0.87 6.01 -1.34
CA PHE A 35 1.40 6.42 -2.64
C PHE A 35 2.86 6.91 -2.53
N LYS A 36 3.20 7.70 -1.50
CA LYS A 36 4.58 8.11 -1.23
C LYS A 36 5.47 6.93 -0.89
N ILE A 37 4.97 5.98 -0.09
CA ILE A 37 5.72 4.77 0.28
C ILE A 37 6.08 3.97 -0.97
N LYS A 38 5.09 3.68 -1.81
CA LYS A 38 5.29 2.98 -3.08
C LYS A 38 6.37 3.65 -3.94
N ASN A 39 6.29 4.97 -4.12
CA ASN A 39 7.27 5.70 -4.92
C ASN A 39 8.67 5.63 -4.33
N LYS A 40 8.83 5.76 -3.02
CA LYS A 40 10.14 5.61 -2.38
C LYS A 40 10.71 4.20 -2.51
N ILE A 41 9.88 3.16 -2.47
CA ILE A 41 10.33 1.78 -2.73
C ILE A 41 10.83 1.66 -4.17
N ILE A 42 10.10 2.21 -5.14
CA ILE A 42 10.53 2.30 -6.54
C ILE A 42 11.88 3.02 -6.64
N ASP A 43 12.03 4.19 -6.00
CA ASP A 43 13.26 4.96 -6.01
C ASP A 43 14.45 4.16 -5.42
N ILE A 44 14.24 3.38 -4.36
CA ILE A 44 15.27 2.50 -3.79
C ILE A 44 15.65 1.39 -4.77
N ILE A 45 14.68 0.71 -5.36
CA ILE A 45 14.95 -0.35 -6.36
C ILE A 45 15.74 0.24 -7.54
N GLU A 46 15.38 1.43 -8.00
CA GLU A 46 16.10 2.11 -9.06
C GLU A 46 17.51 2.56 -8.67
N LYS A 47 17.71 3.01 -7.43
CA LYS A 47 19.02 3.39 -6.88
C LYS A 47 19.98 2.20 -6.83
N TYR A 48 19.47 1.00 -6.56
CA TYR A 48 20.25 -0.24 -6.47
C TYR A 48 20.29 -1.06 -7.76
N GLU A 49 19.73 -0.53 -8.85
CA GLU A 49 19.62 -1.20 -10.15
C GLU A 49 18.92 -2.57 -10.07
N GLY A 50 17.98 -2.72 -9.14
CA GLY A 50 17.23 -3.95 -8.91
C GLY A 50 16.94 -4.22 -7.44
N TYR A 51 16.24 -5.33 -7.18
CA TYR A 51 15.90 -5.75 -5.83
C TYR A 51 16.93 -6.74 -5.28
N ASN A 52 17.90 -6.22 -4.51
CA ASN A 52 18.93 -7.01 -3.84
C ASN A 52 18.83 -6.90 -2.30
N ALA A 53 19.69 -7.60 -1.58
CA ALA A 53 19.66 -7.60 -0.10
C ALA A 53 19.86 -6.20 0.51
N SER A 54 20.66 -5.34 -0.11
CA SER A 54 20.86 -3.95 0.35
C SER A 54 19.60 -3.10 0.12
N ALA A 55 18.96 -3.24 -1.04
CA ALA A 55 17.69 -2.59 -1.35
C ALA A 55 16.59 -3.04 -0.38
N ALA A 56 16.49 -4.35 -0.11
CA ALA A 56 15.53 -4.90 0.83
C ALA A 56 15.72 -4.33 2.24
N ASN A 57 16.95 -4.26 2.74
CA ASN A 57 17.24 -3.67 4.05
C ASN A 57 16.90 -2.17 4.12
N GLU A 58 17.23 -1.39 3.09
CA GLU A 58 16.89 0.04 3.05
C GLU A 58 15.37 0.24 2.98
N ILE A 59 14.64 -0.63 2.28
CA ILE A 59 13.17 -0.62 2.24
C ILE A 59 12.59 -0.91 3.64
N GLU A 60 13.05 -1.94 4.34
CA GLU A 60 12.56 -2.27 5.69
C GLU A 60 12.80 -1.13 6.68
N GLU A 61 13.98 -0.50 6.64
CA GLU A 61 14.30 0.68 7.46
C GLU A 61 13.40 1.87 7.10
N LEU A 62 13.21 2.13 5.82
CA LEU A 62 12.31 3.17 5.33
C LEU A 62 10.86 2.97 5.83
N LEU A 63 10.34 1.74 5.72
CA LEU A 63 8.98 1.40 6.15
C LEU A 63 8.80 1.56 7.66
N SER A 64 9.80 1.14 8.44
CA SER A 64 9.86 1.37 9.89
C SER A 64 9.82 2.86 10.23
N ASN A 65 10.71 3.65 9.61
CA ASN A 65 10.84 5.08 9.87
C ASN A 65 9.59 5.89 9.49
N MET A 66 8.84 5.45 8.47
CA MET A 66 7.57 6.08 8.09
C MET A 66 6.37 5.59 8.90
N GLY A 67 6.56 4.67 9.84
CA GLY A 67 5.48 4.08 10.63
C GLY A 67 4.48 3.30 9.77
N TYR A 68 4.96 2.63 8.72
CA TYR A 68 4.10 1.79 7.90
C TYR A 68 3.62 0.59 8.71
N LYS A 69 2.35 0.22 8.53
CA LYS A 69 1.73 -0.79 9.39
C LYS A 69 2.33 -2.17 9.10
N VAL A 70 2.86 -2.79 10.15
CA VAL A 70 3.30 -4.19 10.12
C VAL A 70 2.10 -5.11 9.91
N ASN A 71 2.28 -6.11 9.07
CA ASN A 71 1.33 -7.18 8.87
C ASN A 71 1.28 -8.02 10.15
N ALA A 72 0.09 -8.10 10.78
CA ALA A 72 -0.11 -8.82 12.03
C ALA A 72 0.25 -10.31 11.96
N TYR A 73 0.30 -10.88 10.76
CA TYR A 73 0.64 -12.29 10.53
C TYR A 73 2.13 -12.53 10.23
N GLY A 74 2.96 -11.48 10.22
CA GLY A 74 4.43 -11.55 10.03
C GLY A 74 4.89 -12.14 8.70
N LYS A 75 3.94 -12.44 7.80
CA LYS A 75 4.15 -13.14 6.54
C LYS A 75 3.17 -12.59 5.52
N GLN A 76 3.70 -11.91 4.52
CA GLN A 76 2.95 -11.46 3.35
C GLN A 76 3.11 -12.46 2.21
N LYS A 77 2.03 -12.65 1.44
CA LYS A 77 2.07 -13.31 0.14
C LYS A 77 1.71 -12.30 -0.93
N CYS A 78 2.51 -12.26 -1.98
CA CYS A 78 2.31 -11.41 -3.14
C CYS A 78 1.47 -12.13 -4.18
N ASP A 79 0.61 -11.35 -4.83
CA ASP A 79 -0.21 -11.86 -5.91
C ASP A 79 0.60 -11.87 -7.20
N THR A 80 0.99 -13.05 -7.66
CA THR A 80 1.78 -13.28 -8.88
C THR A 80 0.92 -13.67 -10.08
N SER A 81 -0.42 -13.53 -9.98
CA SER A 81 -1.36 -13.89 -11.04
C SER A 81 -1.10 -13.17 -12.38
N SER A 82 -0.40 -12.04 -12.33
CA SER A 82 0.01 -11.22 -13.49
C SER A 82 1.27 -11.72 -14.22
N GLY A 83 1.90 -12.82 -13.79
CA GLY A 83 2.98 -13.47 -14.54
C GLY A 83 4.40 -12.94 -14.25
N GLY A 84 4.72 -12.66 -12.98
CA GLY A 84 6.07 -12.30 -12.54
C GLY A 84 6.53 -13.08 -11.30
N GLU A 85 7.78 -12.90 -10.90
CA GLU A 85 8.38 -13.57 -9.73
C GLU A 85 8.33 -12.68 -8.49
N ALA A 86 7.70 -13.16 -7.40
CA ALA A 86 7.67 -12.43 -6.14
C ALA A 86 9.01 -12.53 -5.40
N LEU A 87 9.64 -11.39 -5.16
CA LEU A 87 11.00 -11.33 -4.59
C LEU A 87 11.02 -11.23 -3.07
N ASN A 88 9.91 -10.82 -2.47
CA ASN A 88 9.80 -10.56 -1.03
C ASN A 88 8.66 -11.34 -0.37
N ASP A 89 8.26 -12.44 -1.01
CA ASP A 89 7.30 -13.39 -0.44
C ASP A 89 7.81 -13.92 0.90
N TYR A 90 6.96 -13.80 1.93
CA TYR A 90 7.24 -14.26 3.29
C TYR A 90 8.50 -13.67 3.96
N SER A 91 9.14 -12.67 3.36
CA SER A 91 10.43 -12.12 3.80
C SER A 91 10.34 -10.78 4.53
N SER A 92 9.14 -10.20 4.67
CA SER A 92 8.92 -8.93 5.35
C SER A 92 7.81 -9.02 6.40
N ASN A 93 7.99 -8.23 7.48
CA ASN A 93 6.98 -7.97 8.48
C ASN A 93 5.99 -6.87 8.05
N TYR A 94 6.26 -6.14 6.97
CA TYR A 94 5.34 -5.16 6.39
C TYR A 94 4.44 -5.82 5.34
N ARG A 95 3.53 -5.04 4.75
CA ARG A 95 2.68 -5.49 3.65
C ARG A 95 2.96 -4.68 2.39
N TYR A 96 3.96 -5.11 1.64
CA TYR A 96 4.28 -4.59 0.32
C TYR A 96 4.78 -5.74 -0.56
N CYS A 97 4.62 -5.63 -1.86
CA CYS A 97 5.03 -6.65 -2.80
C CYS A 97 5.94 -6.08 -3.85
N VAL A 98 7.03 -6.79 -4.12
CA VAL A 98 7.93 -6.52 -5.23
C VAL A 98 7.91 -7.75 -6.12
N ILE A 99 7.50 -7.55 -7.37
CA ILE A 99 7.38 -8.59 -8.39
C ILE A 99 8.33 -8.23 -9.53
N GLU A 100 9.23 -9.14 -9.87
CA GLU A 100 10.09 -9.02 -11.05
C GLU A 100 9.36 -9.49 -12.31
N TYR A 101 9.45 -8.71 -13.37
CA TYR A 101 8.95 -9.07 -14.69
C TYR A 101 10.09 -9.01 -15.70
N SER A 102 10.33 -10.16 -16.34
CA SER A 102 11.30 -10.30 -17.42
C SER A 102 10.63 -10.06 -18.76
N SER A 103 11.14 -9.10 -19.52
CA SER A 103 10.69 -8.76 -20.87
C SER A 103 11.84 -8.94 -21.87
N SER A 104 11.52 -9.01 -23.16
CA SER A 104 12.53 -9.11 -24.23
C SER A 104 13.46 -7.89 -24.32
N ARG A 105 13.12 -6.79 -23.64
CA ARG A 105 13.89 -5.54 -23.61
C ARG A 105 14.69 -5.36 -22.32
N GLY A 106 14.55 -6.26 -21.34
CA GLY A 106 15.14 -6.13 -20.02
C GLY A 106 14.17 -6.46 -18.89
N VAL A 107 14.57 -6.15 -17.67
CA VAL A 107 13.83 -6.47 -16.44
C VAL A 107 13.18 -5.21 -15.89
N TYR A 108 11.96 -5.34 -15.34
CA TYR A 108 11.32 -4.25 -14.58
C TYR A 108 10.61 -4.81 -13.35
N TYR A 109 10.39 -3.96 -12.36
CA TYR A 109 9.80 -4.37 -11.08
C TYR A 109 8.45 -3.70 -10.87
N GLY A 110 7.44 -4.50 -10.56
CA GLY A 110 6.15 -4.05 -10.08
C GLY A 110 6.14 -3.98 -8.56
N VAL A 111 5.80 -2.81 -8.01
CA VAL A 111 5.71 -2.55 -6.57
C VAL A 111 4.25 -2.30 -6.19
N THR A 112 3.76 -3.08 -5.22
CA THR A 112 2.42 -2.90 -4.64
C THR A 112 2.54 -2.58 -3.16
N ALA A 113 1.98 -1.44 -2.73
CA ALA A 113 1.83 -1.10 -1.32
C ALA A 113 0.34 -1.06 -0.94
N TYR A 114 -0.01 -1.43 0.27
CA TYR A 114 -1.41 -1.57 0.69
C TYR A 114 -1.86 -0.43 1.61
N ILE A 115 -3.05 0.10 1.38
CA ILE A 115 -3.74 0.98 2.32
C ILE A 115 -4.46 0.10 3.33
N TYR A 116 -4.31 0.41 4.61
CA TYR A 116 -5.09 -0.21 5.67
C TYR A 116 -6.18 0.74 6.13
N PHE A 117 -7.41 0.26 6.10
CA PHE A 117 -8.56 0.98 6.63
C PHE A 117 -9.24 0.14 7.71
N GLU A 118 -9.16 0.62 8.94
CA GLU A 118 -9.82 0.02 10.09
C GLU A 118 -11.18 0.69 10.27
N ILE A 119 -12.25 -0.09 10.24
CA ILE A 119 -13.61 0.42 10.49
C ILE A 119 -13.92 0.16 11.97
N PRO A 120 -14.10 1.19 12.82
CA PRO A 120 -14.29 1.00 14.26
C PRO A 120 -15.51 0.15 14.67
N LEU A 121 -16.45 -0.08 13.76
CA LEU A 121 -17.71 -0.81 13.99
C LEU A 121 -17.73 -2.20 13.35
N LEU A 122 -16.74 -2.54 12.53
CA LEU A 122 -16.61 -3.83 11.87
C LEU A 122 -15.22 -4.35 12.19
N ASN A 123 -15.09 -5.54 12.77
CA ASN A 123 -13.78 -6.16 13.05
C ASN A 123 -13.02 -6.59 11.77
N ASN A 124 -13.27 -5.91 10.66
CA ASN A 124 -12.67 -6.15 9.36
C ASN A 124 -11.72 -5.00 9.03
N VAL A 125 -10.53 -5.36 8.57
CA VAL A 125 -9.58 -4.43 7.96
C VAL A 125 -9.79 -4.50 6.45
N LEU A 126 -10.09 -3.36 5.83
CA LEU A 126 -10.10 -3.27 4.37
C LEU A 126 -8.68 -2.95 3.90
N GLU A 127 -8.19 -3.75 2.97
CA GLU A 127 -6.90 -3.56 2.31
C GLU A 127 -7.13 -3.12 0.86
N PHE A 128 -6.50 -2.02 0.45
CA PHE A 128 -6.55 -1.56 -0.94
C PHE A 128 -5.14 -1.49 -1.53
N PRO A 129 -4.84 -2.25 -2.60
CA PRO A 129 -3.53 -2.23 -3.23
C PRO A 129 -3.32 -0.96 -4.07
N ILE A 130 -2.15 -0.33 -3.94
CA ILE A 130 -1.65 0.73 -4.81
C ILE A 130 -0.44 0.18 -5.58
N TYR A 131 -0.60 0.04 -6.89
CA TYR A 131 0.41 -0.49 -7.78
C TYR A 131 1.24 0.60 -8.46
N GLY A 132 2.47 0.27 -8.85
CA GLY A 132 3.35 1.09 -9.66
C GLY A 132 4.54 0.28 -10.15
N GLU A 133 5.23 0.78 -11.16
CA GLU A 133 6.33 0.08 -11.84
C GLU A 133 7.58 0.94 -11.81
N THR A 134 8.74 0.29 -11.77
CA THR A 134 10.03 0.95 -12.02
C THR A 134 10.24 1.18 -13.50
N LYS A 135 11.23 2.00 -13.86
CA LYS A 135 11.81 1.96 -15.21
C LYS A 135 12.30 0.55 -15.57
N THR A 136 12.32 0.24 -16.86
CA THR A 136 12.96 -0.98 -17.37
C THR A 136 14.47 -0.84 -17.28
N PHE A 137 15.11 -1.82 -16.65
CA PHE A 137 16.55 -2.03 -16.68
C PHE A 137 16.87 -2.78 -17.96
N TYR A 138 17.37 -2.06 -18.95
CA TYR A 138 17.74 -2.63 -20.24
C TYR A 138 18.99 -3.48 -20.07
N ASP A 139 18.89 -4.76 -20.43
CA ASP A 139 20.07 -5.57 -20.60
C ASP A 139 20.74 -5.11 -21.90
N MET A 140 21.89 -4.44 -21.80
CA MET A 140 22.67 -4.01 -22.95
C MET A 140 23.35 -5.24 -23.56
N THR A 141 22.56 -6.15 -24.11
CA THR A 141 23.09 -7.20 -24.98
C THR A 141 23.45 -6.56 -26.32
N ASN A 142 24.74 -6.29 -26.44
CA ASN A 142 25.46 -5.77 -27.61
C ASN A 142 25.40 -6.75 -28.79
#